data_AF-A0A946RE46-F1
#
_entry.id   AF-A0A946RE46-F1
#
_cell.length_a   1.000
_cell.length_b   1.000
_cell.length_c   1.000
_cell.angle_alpha   90.00
_cell.angle_beta   90.00
_cell.angle_gamma   90.00
#
_symmetry.space_group_name_H-M   'P 1'
#
loop_
_entity.id
_entity.type
_entity.pdbx_description
1 polymer ?
#
loop_
_entity_poly.entity_id
_entity_poly.type
_entity_poly.pdbx_seq_one_letter_code
_entity_poly.pdbx_strand_id
1 'polypeptide(L)'
;MTKRIEAYWISPIGEIYPVEKSHIQTVAENPKRYGTTLGKIKREFEKYDEVFPFQEHKARRNILTIIIKNGWIRMRLNLRSAAWTAETWEWNEREKNALQIWQNKVKGSGENGFIKNHYSIK
;
A
#
# COMPACT_ATOMS: atom_id res chain seq x y z
N MET A 1 21.00 -13.27 -3.34
CA MET A 1 19.90 -12.90 -4.23
C MET A 1 19.24 -11.65 -3.65
N THR A 2 19.25 -10.53 -4.36
CA THR A 2 18.58 -9.30 -3.91
C THR A 2 17.08 -9.55 -3.96
N LYS A 3 16.39 -9.41 -2.84
CA LYS A 3 14.94 -9.61 -2.76
C LYS A 3 14.26 -8.54 -3.61
N ARG A 4 13.51 -8.95 -4.63
CA ARG A 4 12.72 -8.04 -5.47
C ARG A 4 11.65 -7.37 -4.62
N ILE A 5 11.44 -6.07 -4.80
CA ILE A 5 10.37 -5.36 -4.10
C ILE A 5 9.07 -5.56 -4.89
N GLU A 6 8.07 -6.11 -4.23
CA GLU A 6 6.77 -6.44 -4.84
C GLU A 6 5.64 -5.53 -4.36
N ALA A 7 5.94 -4.58 -3.49
CA ALA A 7 4.95 -3.69 -2.91
C ALA A 7 5.57 -2.37 -2.47
N TYR A 8 4.79 -1.30 -2.63
CA TYR A 8 5.14 0.02 -2.12
C TYR A 8 3.93 0.68 -1.45
N TRP A 9 4.23 1.63 -0.58
CA TRP A 9 3.33 2.70 -0.19
C TRP A 9 3.82 4.01 -0.81
N ILE A 10 2.90 4.82 -1.32
CA ILE A 10 3.19 6.21 -1.68
C ILE A 10 2.40 7.10 -0.74
N SER A 11 3.09 7.99 -0.04
CA SER A 11 2.47 8.89 0.93
C SER A 11 1.66 9.99 0.24
N PRO A 12 0.81 10.70 1.00
CA PRO A 12 0.04 11.82 0.46
C PRO A 12 0.86 12.96 -0.14
N ILE A 13 2.13 13.06 0.25
CA ILE A 13 3.09 14.07 -0.24
C ILE A 13 4.03 13.52 -1.32
N GLY A 14 3.81 12.28 -1.79
CA GLY A 14 4.55 11.69 -2.91
C GLY A 14 5.80 10.89 -2.52
N GLU A 15 6.13 10.78 -1.24
CA GLU A 15 7.26 9.93 -0.80
C GLU A 15 6.94 8.44 -1.00
N ILE A 16 7.93 7.68 -1.47
CA ILE A 16 7.80 6.27 -1.83
C ILE A 16 8.50 5.40 -0.79
N TYR A 17 7.75 4.46 -0.22
CA TYR A 17 8.20 3.52 0.81
C TYR A 17 8.11 2.07 0.30
N PRO A 18 9.23 1.34 0.16
CA PRO A 18 9.20 -0.08 -0.17
C PRO A 18 8.58 -0.90 0.97
N VAL A 19 7.88 -1.96 0.62
CA VAL A 19 7.24 -2.90 1.56
C VAL A 19 7.96 -4.24 1.48
N GLU A 20 8.71 -4.58 2.51
CA GLU A 20 9.52 -5.82 2.55
C GLU A 20 8.72 -7.06 2.98
N LYS A 21 7.66 -6.85 3.76
CA LYS A 21 6.77 -7.90 4.28
C LYS A 21 5.38 -7.72 3.66
N SER A 22 4.34 -7.48 4.47
CA SER A 22 3.02 -7.06 4.00
C SER A 22 2.74 -5.58 4.28
N HIS A 23 1.80 -4.99 3.52
CA HIS A 23 1.34 -3.63 3.77
C HIS A 23 0.87 -3.42 5.20
N ILE A 24 0.08 -4.36 5.75
CA ILE A 24 -0.44 -4.23 7.13
C ILE A 24 0.66 -4.35 8.18
N GLN A 25 1.67 -5.19 7.96
CA GLN A 25 2.82 -5.28 8.84
C GLN A 25 3.61 -3.96 8.89
N THR A 26 3.86 -3.32 7.74
CA THR A 26 4.54 -2.02 7.72
C THR A 26 3.76 -0.91 8.44
N VAL A 27 2.42 -0.99 8.40
CA VAL A 27 1.54 -0.09 9.14
C VAL A 27 1.60 -0.36 10.64
N ALA A 28 1.60 -1.63 11.04
CA ALA A 28 1.73 -2.03 12.44
C ALA A 28 3.09 -1.63 13.06
N GLU A 29 4.16 -1.71 12.28
CA GLU A 29 5.52 -1.32 12.69
C GLU A 29 5.68 0.20 12.82
N ASN A 30 5.02 0.99 11.97
CA ASN A 30 5.14 2.45 11.95
C ASN A 30 3.78 3.17 11.88
N PRO A 31 2.87 2.95 12.85
CA PRO A 31 1.47 3.37 12.74
C PRO A 31 1.29 4.89 12.64
N LYS A 32 2.16 5.65 13.31
CA LYS A 32 2.11 7.13 13.28
C LYS A 32 2.30 7.68 11.86
N ARG A 33 3.14 7.05 11.03
CA ARG A 33 3.35 7.45 9.62
C ARG A 33 2.04 7.46 8.85
N TYR A 34 1.20 6.46 9.10
CA TYR A 34 -0.07 6.27 8.40
C TYR A 34 -1.26 6.97 9.09
N GLY A 35 -1.00 7.89 10.02
CA GLY A 35 -2.04 8.63 10.74
C GLY A 35 -2.86 7.77 11.72
N THR A 36 -2.30 6.66 12.20
CA THR A 36 -2.96 5.75 13.15
C THR A 36 -2.07 5.45 14.36
N THR A 37 -2.52 4.56 15.24
CA THR A 37 -1.75 4.08 16.41
C THR A 37 -1.80 2.56 16.49
N LEU A 38 -0.79 1.95 17.12
CA LEU A 38 -0.78 0.50 17.32
C LEU A 38 -2.02 0.02 18.08
N GLY A 39 -2.45 0.78 19.09
CA GLY A 39 -3.67 0.48 19.84
C GLY A 39 -4.94 0.51 18.98
N LYS A 40 -5.07 1.47 18.05
CA LYS A 40 -6.20 1.50 17.11
C LYS A 40 -6.18 0.29 16.17
N ILE A 41 -5.01 -0.09 15.66
CA ILE A 41 -4.88 -1.25 14.76
C ILE A 41 -5.23 -2.53 15.52
N LYS A 42 -4.68 -2.75 16.72
CA LYS A 42 -4.97 -3.95 17.54
C LYS A 42 -6.46 -4.09 17.85
N ARG A 43 -7.11 -2.99 18.26
CA ARG A 43 -8.56 -2.98 18.52
C ARG A 43 -9.40 -3.37 17.31
N GLU A 44 -8.97 -2.99 16.11
CA GLU A 44 -9.67 -3.38 14.89
C GLU A 44 -9.55 -4.89 14.62
N PHE A 45 -8.39 -5.50 14.91
CA PHE A 45 -8.21 -6.96 14.84
C PHE A 45 -9.03 -7.70 15.90
N GLU A 46 -9.00 -7.22 17.14
CA GLU A 46 -9.78 -7.76 18.26
C GLU A 46 -11.29 -7.77 17.96
N LYS A 47 -11.80 -6.70 17.33
CA LYS A 47 -13.22 -6.57 16.94
C LYS A 47 -13.72 -7.71 16.04
N TYR A 48 -12.83 -8.33 15.26
CA TYR A 48 -13.18 -9.40 14.33
C TYR A 48 -12.62 -10.77 14.74
N ASP A 49 -12.02 -10.87 15.93
CA ASP A 49 -11.31 -12.07 16.41
C ASP A 49 -10.23 -12.54 15.41
N GLU A 50 -9.50 -11.58 14.84
CA GLU A 50 -8.46 -11.81 13.82
C GLU A 50 -7.06 -11.77 14.45
N VAL A 51 -6.16 -12.66 14.03
CA VAL A 51 -4.76 -12.72 14.46
C VAL A 51 -3.98 -11.52 13.94
N PHE A 52 -3.62 -10.64 14.86
CA PHE A 52 -2.78 -9.47 14.59
C PHE A 52 -1.31 -9.86 14.28
N PRO A 53 -0.62 -9.18 13.35
CA PRO A 53 -1.11 -8.39 12.21
C PRO A 53 -1.22 -9.24 10.93
N PHE A 54 -1.20 -10.57 11.04
CA PHE A 54 -0.99 -11.48 9.90
C PHE A 54 -2.27 -11.87 9.18
N GLN A 55 -3.42 -11.81 9.85
CA GLN A 55 -4.68 -12.25 9.27
C GLN A 55 -5.22 -11.21 8.29
N GLU A 56 -5.38 -11.63 7.03
CA GLU A 56 -5.67 -10.73 5.91
C GLU A 56 -7.19 -10.61 5.63
N HIS A 57 -8.00 -10.35 6.66
CA HIS A 57 -9.47 -10.42 6.58
C HIS A 57 -10.14 -9.03 6.71
N LYS A 58 -11.17 -8.87 7.57
CA LYS A 58 -11.98 -7.63 7.69
C LYS A 58 -11.20 -6.53 8.38
N ALA A 59 -10.45 -6.82 9.44
CA ALA A 59 -9.70 -5.81 10.18
C ALA A 59 -8.70 -5.11 9.26
N ARG A 60 -7.93 -5.90 8.52
CA ARG A 60 -7.00 -5.39 7.51
C ARG A 60 -7.71 -4.51 6.48
N ARG A 61 -8.84 -4.96 5.92
CA ARG A 61 -9.57 -4.17 4.91
C ARG A 61 -9.93 -2.80 5.47
N ASN A 62 -10.50 -2.74 6.66
CA ASN A 62 -10.87 -1.47 7.29
C ASN A 62 -9.67 -0.55 7.51
N ILE A 63 -8.57 -1.09 8.05
CA ILE A 63 -7.34 -0.32 8.29
C ILE A 63 -6.77 0.23 6.98
N LEU A 64 -6.65 -0.61 5.94
CA LEU A 64 -6.12 -0.17 4.65
C LEU A 64 -7.05 0.84 3.97
N THR A 65 -8.36 0.65 4.06
CA THR A 65 -9.34 1.61 3.52
C THR A 65 -9.19 2.98 4.18
N ILE A 66 -9.00 3.05 5.51
CA ILE A 66 -8.77 4.33 6.21
C ILE A 66 -7.48 4.99 5.73
N ILE A 67 -6.41 4.22 5.60
CA ILE A 67 -5.10 4.73 5.14
C ILE A 67 -5.20 5.27 3.71
N ILE A 68 -5.86 4.52 2.83
CA ILE A 68 -6.08 4.92 1.43
C ILE A 68 -6.98 6.16 1.35
N LYS A 69 -8.03 6.25 2.15
CA LYS A 69 -8.87 7.46 2.29
C LYS A 69 -8.09 8.69 2.73
N ASN A 70 -7.06 8.50 3.55
CA ASN A 70 -6.15 9.57 3.95
C ASN A 70 -5.12 9.94 2.86
N GLY A 71 -5.32 9.45 1.63
CA GLY A 71 -4.54 9.82 0.46
C GLY A 71 -3.27 9.02 0.24
N TRP A 72 -3.09 7.88 0.93
CA TRP A 72 -2.00 6.95 0.63
C TRP A 72 -2.34 6.10 -0.60
N ILE A 73 -1.34 5.83 -1.44
CA ILE A 73 -1.47 4.94 -2.59
C ILE A 73 -0.81 3.61 -2.26
N ARG A 74 -1.56 2.52 -2.37
CA ARG A 74 -1.06 1.16 -2.21
C ARG A 74 -0.62 0.61 -3.56
N MET A 75 0.67 0.30 -3.70
CA MET A 75 1.22 -0.35 -4.88
C MET A 75 1.50 -1.83 -4.61
N ARG A 76 1.14 -2.70 -5.55
CA ARG A 76 1.41 -4.14 -5.47
C ARG A 76 1.74 -4.72 -6.85
N LEU A 77 2.82 -5.48 -6.94
CA LEU A 77 3.15 -6.27 -8.11
C LEU A 77 2.35 -7.57 -8.09
N ASN A 78 1.59 -7.80 -9.15
CA ASN A 78 1.01 -9.09 -9.44
C ASN A 78 1.99 -9.90 -10.30
N LEU A 79 2.65 -10.88 -9.68
CA LEU A 79 3.64 -11.73 -10.34
C LEU A 79 3.05 -12.56 -11.48
N ARG A 80 1.77 -12.97 -11.38
CA ARG A 80 1.13 -13.80 -12.43
C ARG A 80 0.94 -13.03 -13.73
N SER A 81 0.65 -11.73 -13.63
CA SER A 81 0.41 -10.86 -14.79
C SER A 81 1.57 -9.92 -15.09
N ALA A 82 2.68 -10.03 -14.34
CA ALA A 82 3.81 -9.09 -14.37
C ALA A 82 3.38 -7.61 -14.36
N ALA A 83 2.34 -7.29 -13.60
CA ALA A 83 1.72 -5.96 -13.62
C ALA A 83 1.62 -5.35 -12.23
N TRP A 84 1.89 -4.05 -12.12
CA TRP A 84 1.69 -3.28 -10.91
C TRP A 84 0.25 -2.79 -10.82
N THR A 85 -0.36 -2.99 -9.67
CA THR A 85 -1.67 -2.46 -9.31
C THR A 85 -1.48 -1.33 -8.33
N ALA A 86 -1.99 -0.16 -8.67
CA ALA A 86 -2.08 0.98 -7.79
C ALA A 86 -3.52 1.11 -7.27
N GLU A 87 -3.67 1.35 -5.97
CA GLU A 87 -4.96 1.53 -5.31
C GLU A 87 -4.93 2.83 -4.50
N THR A 88 -5.91 3.71 -4.74
CA THR A 88 -6.09 5.00 -4.07
C THR A 88 -7.59 5.24 -3.87
N TRP A 89 -7.93 6.24 -3.05
CA TRP A 89 -9.32 6.64 -2.83
C TRP A 89 -9.90 7.38 -4.03
N GLU A 90 -9.15 8.33 -4.59
CA GLU A 90 -9.52 9.12 -5.76
C GLU A 90 -8.32 9.25 -6.71
N TRP A 91 -8.60 9.33 -8.01
CA TRP A 91 -7.60 9.50 -9.06
C TRP A 91 -7.60 10.93 -9.58
N ASN A 92 -6.88 11.81 -8.88
CA ASN A 92 -6.68 13.19 -9.28
C ASN A 92 -5.26 13.37 -9.86
N GLU A 93 -4.92 14.61 -10.24
CA GLU A 93 -3.60 14.91 -10.80
C GLU A 93 -2.45 14.56 -9.84
N ARG A 94 -2.69 14.67 -8.52
CA ARG A 94 -1.72 14.29 -7.49
C ARG A 94 -1.32 12.81 -7.62
N GLU A 95 -2.28 11.89 -7.70
CA GLU A 95 -2.01 10.46 -7.74
C GLU A 95 -1.36 10.06 -9.06
N LYS A 96 -1.79 10.66 -10.17
CA LYS A 96 -1.16 10.46 -11.49
C LYS A 96 0.31 10.88 -11.46
N ASN A 97 0.60 12.06 -10.91
CA ASN A 97 1.96 12.57 -10.76
C ASN A 97 2.80 11.68 -9.84
N ALA A 98 2.22 11.23 -8.72
CA ALA A 98 2.89 10.34 -7.79
C ALA A 98 3.24 8.99 -8.43
N LEU A 99 2.34 8.43 -9.25
CA LEU A 99 2.63 7.23 -10.05
C LEU A 99 3.71 7.46 -11.10
N GLN A 100 3.73 8.62 -11.76
CA GLN A 100 4.76 8.94 -12.75
C GLN A 100 6.15 9.04 -12.10
N ILE A 101 6.24 9.69 -10.94
CA ILE A 101 7.47 9.77 -10.13
C ILE A 101 7.92 8.37 -9.71
N TRP A 102 6.98 7.55 -9.22
CA TRP A 102 7.26 6.16 -8.86
C TRP A 102 7.76 5.34 -10.06
N GLN A 103 7.12 5.45 -11.22
CA GLN A 103 7.55 4.77 -12.44
C GLN A 103 8.97 5.15 -12.82
N ASN A 104 9.31 6.43 -12.78
CA ASN A 104 10.64 6.90 -13.14
C ASN A 104 11.70 6.35 -12.17
N LYS A 105 11.38 6.28 -10.87
CA LYS A 105 12.25 5.69 -9.85
C LYS A 105 12.50 4.20 -10.06
N VAL A 106 11.46 3.44 -10.41
CA VAL A 106 11.50 1.97 -10.55
C VAL A 106 12.03 1.52 -11.92
N LYS A 107 11.80 2.31 -12.98
CA LYS A 107 12.44 2.09 -14.30
C LYS A 107 13.96 2.29 -14.23
N GLY A 108 14.43 3.22 -13.39
CA GLY A 108 15.86 3.42 -13.14
C GLY A 108 16.57 2.22 -12.49
N SER A 109 15.81 1.28 -11.90
CA SER A 109 16.35 0.07 -11.24
C SER A 109 16.15 -1.23 -12.03
N GLY A 110 15.68 -1.16 -13.29
CA GLY A 110 15.52 -2.35 -14.16
C GLY A 110 14.25 -3.18 -13.92
N GLU A 111 13.32 -2.69 -13.09
CA GLU A 111 12.04 -3.36 -12.81
C GLU A 111 10.98 -2.96 -13.84
N ASN A 112 11.03 -3.56 -15.03
CA ASN A 112 10.01 -3.38 -16.06
C ASN A 112 8.69 -4.08 -15.66
N GLY A 113 7.62 -3.31 -15.46
CA GLY A 113 6.27 -3.84 -15.24
C GLY A 113 5.20 -2.83 -15.65
N PHE A 114 4.21 -3.29 -16.41
CA PHE A 114 3.04 -2.51 -16.82
C PHE A 114 2.20 -2.13 -15.59
N ILE A 115 1.76 -0.87 -15.47
CA ILE A 115 0.81 -0.49 -14.41
C ILE A 115 -0.61 -0.69 -14.92
N LYS A 116 -1.38 -1.53 -14.23
CA LYS A 116 -2.82 -1.55 -14.32
C LYS A 116 -3.37 -0.61 -13.24
N ASN A 117 -3.97 0.49 -13.67
CA ASN A 117 -4.75 1.35 -12.78
C ASN A 117 -5.95 0.55 -12.27
N HIS A 118 -6.02 0.29 -10.97
CA HIS A 118 -7.17 -0.36 -10.36
C HIS A 118 -7.92 0.67 -9.54
N TYR A 119 -9.18 0.90 -9.89
CA TYR A 119 -10.09 1.70 -9.08
C TYR A 119 -10.48 0.84 -7.88
N SER A 120 -10.24 1.31 -6.65
CA SER A 120 -10.81 0.60 -5.51
C SER A 120 -12.32 0.77 -5.55
N ILE A 121 -13.00 -0.37 -5.51
CA ILE A 121 -14.45 -0.51 -5.64
C ILE A 121 -15.10 0.24 -4.45
N LYS A 122 -16.03 1.14 -4.77
CA LYS A 122 -16.96 1.75 -3.79
C LYS A 122 -17.78 0.69 -3.09
#